data_AF-J1FBI6-F1
#
_entry.id   AF-J1FBI6-F1
#
_cell.length_a   1.000
_cell.length_b   1.000
_cell.length_c   1.000
_cell.angle_alpha   90.00
_cell.angle_beta   90.00
_cell.angle_gamma   90.00
#
_symmetry.space_group_name_H-M   'P 1'
#
loop_
_entity.id
_entity.type
_entity.pdbx_description
1 polymer ?
#
loop_
_entity_poly.entity_id
_entity_poly.type
_entity_poly.pdbx_seq_one_letter_code
_entity_poly.pdbx_strand_id
1 'polypeptide(L)'
;MYNFDKIVSLNKKFDEILTKDFGHFRPIAIVQKDSESDKDVNYLTLFMIEKGEKSLFGKPTSHDDFESQKKKFLDEVDSFAEKFDDFLDRVEKQLSESEIESLEIIGKTIDNRTRKLISAVKKFKIDENWNLQKLSDEYLIAIDKNFSSFISEVVRVLESGIDEKPFYQQVLQIFNSFLKNIGIFTLELKAGEKLDDKKYDFIQPEECDKCNTTDRNLAHVIKNVISFPYMVAENRAIADGKVNMWRIVNG
;
A
#
# COMPACT_ATOMS: atom_id res chain seq x y z
N MET A 1 -11.57 -30.22 -6.71
CA MET A 1 -12.82 -29.44 -6.87
C MET A 1 -12.92 -28.56 -5.64
N TYR A 2 -12.60 -27.26 -5.78
CA TYR A 2 -12.55 -26.31 -4.66
C TYR A 2 -13.96 -26.07 -4.12
N ASN A 3 -14.13 -26.18 -2.80
CA ASN A 3 -15.42 -25.99 -2.14
C ASN A 3 -15.66 -24.50 -1.93
N PHE A 4 -16.23 -23.84 -2.94
CA PHE A 4 -16.55 -22.41 -2.95
C PHE A 4 -17.44 -21.99 -1.77
N ASP A 5 -18.30 -22.87 -1.27
CA ASP A 5 -19.19 -22.57 -0.14
C ASP A 5 -18.41 -22.35 1.18
N LYS A 6 -17.28 -23.05 1.35
CA LYS A 6 -16.41 -22.87 2.51
C LYS A 6 -15.69 -21.51 2.47
N ILE A 7 -15.21 -21.10 1.29
CA ILE A 7 -14.55 -19.80 1.05
C ILE A 7 -15.54 -18.64 1.23
N VAL A 8 -16.77 -18.78 0.73
CA VAL A 8 -17.83 -17.76 0.90
C VAL A 8 -18.24 -17.63 2.38
N SER A 9 -18.30 -18.73 3.13
CA SER A 9 -18.63 -18.70 4.57
C SER A 9 -17.52 -18.07 5.42
N LEU A 10 -16.26 -18.32 5.05
CA LEU A 10 -15.08 -17.67 5.63
C LEU A 10 -15.15 -16.17 5.35
N ASN A 11 -15.29 -15.78 4.08
CA ASN A 11 -15.40 -14.38 3.67
C ASN A 11 -16.53 -13.63 4.38
N LYS A 12 -17.68 -14.26 4.64
CA LYS A 12 -18.79 -13.61 5.36
C LYS A 12 -18.48 -13.32 6.84
N LYS A 13 -17.83 -14.26 7.54
CA LYS A 13 -17.37 -14.02 8.93
C LYS A 13 -16.20 -13.04 8.98
N PHE A 14 -15.36 -13.03 7.94
CA PHE A 14 -14.27 -12.07 7.80
C PHE A 14 -14.79 -10.66 7.50
N ASP A 15 -15.77 -10.51 6.62
CA ASP A 15 -16.42 -9.22 6.33
C ASP A 15 -17.06 -8.62 7.58
N GLU A 16 -17.66 -9.44 8.46
CA GLU A 16 -18.24 -8.98 9.74
C GLU A 16 -17.17 -8.47 10.72
N ILE A 17 -16.02 -9.16 10.81
CA ILE A 17 -14.88 -8.75 11.66
C ILE A 17 -14.23 -7.49 11.11
N LEU A 18 -13.96 -7.47 9.80
CA LEU A 18 -13.38 -6.33 9.10
C LEU A 18 -14.29 -5.12 9.27
N THR A 19 -15.59 -5.25 8.98
CA THR A 19 -16.54 -4.14 9.09
C THR A 19 -16.63 -3.57 10.49
N LYS A 20 -16.59 -4.44 11.51
CA LYS A 20 -16.65 -4.03 12.91
C LYS A 20 -15.37 -3.31 13.37
N ASP A 21 -14.20 -3.81 12.97
CA ASP A 21 -12.92 -3.36 13.52
C ASP A 21 -12.24 -2.28 12.64
N PHE A 22 -12.72 -2.09 11.40
CA PHE A 22 -12.08 -1.22 10.38
C PHE A 22 -13.06 -0.40 9.47
N GLY A 23 -14.39 -0.47 9.63
CA GLY A 23 -15.38 0.38 8.92
C GLY A 23 -16.07 -0.27 7.70
N HIS A 24 -17.03 0.38 7.01
CA HIS A 24 -17.78 -0.30 5.91
C HIS A 24 -16.91 -0.74 4.72
N PHE A 25 -16.88 -2.05 4.46
CA PHE A 25 -16.14 -2.68 3.36
C PHE A 25 -17.01 -2.84 2.12
N ARG A 26 -16.43 -2.55 0.95
CA ARG A 26 -16.93 -3.09 -0.32
C ARG A 26 -16.04 -4.29 -0.68
N PRO A 27 -16.61 -5.48 -0.94
CA PRO A 27 -15.88 -6.55 -1.59
C PRO A 27 -15.25 -5.98 -2.86
N ILE A 28 -13.95 -6.20 -3.02
CA ILE A 28 -13.23 -5.66 -4.17
C ILE A 28 -13.80 -6.36 -5.41
N ALA A 29 -14.51 -5.61 -6.25
CA ALA A 29 -15.00 -6.12 -7.51
C ALA A 29 -13.79 -6.39 -8.39
N ILE A 30 -13.47 -7.68 -8.58
CA ILE A 30 -12.51 -8.09 -9.60
C ILE A 30 -13.09 -7.64 -10.94
N VAL A 31 -12.56 -6.57 -11.51
CA VAL A 31 -12.92 -6.14 -12.85
C VAL A 31 -12.32 -7.16 -13.80
N GLN A 32 -13.17 -8.04 -14.33
CA GLN A 32 -12.78 -8.89 -15.46
C GLN A 32 -12.49 -7.96 -16.63
N LYS A 33 -11.24 -7.98 -17.14
CA LYS A 33 -10.96 -7.34 -18.42
C LYS A 33 -11.63 -8.18 -19.51
N ASP A 34 -12.61 -7.60 -20.18
CA ASP A 34 -13.11 -8.11 -21.45
C ASP A 34 -12.02 -7.93 -22.51
N SER A 35 -11.13 -8.91 -22.63
CA SER A 35 -10.31 -9.08 -23.83
C SER A 35 -10.01 -10.56 -24.05
N GLU A 36 -10.33 -11.02 -25.26
CA GLU A 36 -10.11 -12.38 -25.75
C GLU A 36 -8.62 -12.75 -25.78
N SER A 37 -8.08 -13.23 -24.66
CA SER A 37 -7.01 -14.23 -24.53
C SER A 37 -6.53 -14.20 -23.07
N ASP A 38 -6.77 -15.29 -22.34
CA ASP A 38 -6.49 -15.49 -20.92
C ASP A 38 -7.21 -14.54 -19.95
N LYS A 39 -7.84 -15.16 -18.93
CA LYS A 39 -8.54 -14.49 -17.83
C LYS A 39 -7.50 -13.87 -16.88
N ASP A 40 -6.81 -12.83 -17.30
CA ASP A 40 -5.88 -12.10 -16.44
C ASP A 40 -6.66 -11.25 -15.45
N VAL A 41 -6.90 -11.81 -14.26
CA VAL A 41 -7.39 -11.06 -13.11
C VAL A 41 -6.32 -10.04 -12.74
N ASN A 42 -6.63 -8.75 -12.86
CA ASN A 42 -5.70 -7.69 -12.49
C ASN A 42 -5.66 -7.49 -10.97
N TYR A 43 -4.90 -8.32 -10.26
CA TYR A 43 -4.76 -8.24 -8.80
C TYR A 43 -4.10 -6.93 -8.32
N LEU A 44 -3.46 -6.17 -9.20
CA LEU A 44 -2.90 -4.86 -8.88
C LEU A 44 -3.96 -3.91 -8.31
N THR A 45 -5.22 -3.98 -8.77
CA THR A 45 -6.28 -3.12 -8.26
C THR A 45 -6.59 -3.34 -6.79
N LEU A 46 -6.22 -4.50 -6.23
CA LEU A 46 -6.36 -4.77 -4.79
C LEU A 46 -5.44 -3.88 -3.94
N PHE A 47 -4.32 -3.42 -4.50
CA PHE A 47 -3.35 -2.56 -3.82
C PHE A 47 -3.71 -1.08 -3.89
N MET A 48 -4.77 -0.72 -4.60
CA MET A 48 -5.22 0.67 -4.70
C MET A 48 -5.86 1.14 -3.39
N ILE A 49 -5.43 2.31 -2.92
CA ILE A 49 -5.96 2.97 -1.73
C ILE A 49 -6.51 4.32 -2.16
N GLU A 50 -7.82 4.48 -2.05
CA GLU A 50 -8.47 5.77 -2.30
C GLU A 50 -8.03 6.83 -1.29
N LYS A 51 -7.85 8.06 -1.78
CA LYS A 51 -7.54 9.21 -0.94
C LYS A 51 -8.65 9.44 0.08
N GLY A 52 -8.30 9.37 1.36
CA GLY A 52 -9.18 9.71 2.47
C GLY A 52 -9.35 11.22 2.65
N GLU A 53 -10.33 11.62 3.45
CA GLU A 53 -10.61 13.04 3.74
C GLU A 53 -9.60 13.69 4.70
N LYS A 54 -8.89 12.88 5.50
CA LYS A 54 -7.98 13.36 6.55
C LYS A 54 -6.65 12.63 6.47
N SER A 55 -5.57 13.36 6.76
CA SER A 55 -4.21 12.82 6.88
C SER A 55 -3.62 13.22 8.22
N LEU A 56 -2.89 12.30 8.85
CA LEU A 56 -2.11 12.58 10.06
C LEU A 56 -0.81 13.35 9.76
N PHE A 57 -0.51 13.58 8.48
CA PHE A 57 0.63 14.33 7.98
C PHE A 57 0.23 15.68 7.37
N GLY A 58 -0.94 16.20 7.74
CA GLY A 58 -1.37 17.53 7.37
C GLY A 58 -0.45 18.60 7.96
N LYS A 59 -0.43 19.78 7.35
CA LYS A 59 0.36 20.91 7.85
C LYS A 59 -0.09 21.28 9.27
N PRO A 60 0.79 21.24 10.28
CA PRO A 60 0.40 21.57 11.65
C PRO A 60 0.13 23.07 11.80
N THR A 61 -0.80 23.41 12.69
CA THR A 61 -1.20 24.79 13.04
C THR A 61 -0.45 25.34 14.24
N SER A 62 0.16 24.48 15.05
CA SER A 62 1.01 24.81 16.19
C SER A 62 1.96 23.64 16.52
N HIS A 63 2.91 23.84 17.44
CA HIS A 63 3.74 22.75 17.94
C HIS A 63 2.93 21.70 18.71
N ASP A 64 1.92 22.13 19.48
CA ASP A 64 1.04 21.21 20.20
C ASP A 64 0.19 20.35 19.24
N ASP A 65 -0.27 20.95 18.14
CA ASP A 65 -0.98 20.22 17.06
C ASP A 65 -0.05 19.18 16.42
N PHE A 66 1.21 19.55 16.14
CA PHE A 66 2.20 18.59 15.63
C PHE A 66 2.44 17.42 16.59
N GLU A 67 2.65 17.68 17.88
CA GLU A 67 2.82 16.62 18.88
C GLU A 67 1.55 15.76 19.03
N SER A 68 0.36 16.36 18.89
CA SER A 68 -0.90 15.62 18.84
C SER A 68 -1.00 14.70 17.61
N GLN A 69 -0.62 15.18 16.43
CA GLN A 69 -0.57 14.39 15.19
C GLN A 69 0.41 13.23 15.32
N LYS A 70 1.61 13.50 15.84
CA LYS A 70 2.65 12.49 16.12
C LYS A 70 2.15 11.42 17.10
N LYS A 71 1.45 11.81 18.16
CA LYS A 71 0.86 10.87 19.11
C LYS A 71 -0.22 10.01 18.46
N LYS A 72 -1.17 10.62 17.74
CA LYS A 72 -2.21 9.88 17.00
C LYS A 72 -1.60 8.88 16.02
N PHE A 73 -0.53 9.29 15.33
CA PHE A 73 0.19 8.40 14.44
C PHE A 73 0.77 7.17 15.16
N LEU A 74 1.42 7.37 16.31
CA LEU A 74 1.91 6.25 17.13
C LEU A 74 0.77 5.34 17.59
N ASP A 75 -0.34 5.92 18.07
CA ASP A 75 -1.52 5.18 18.53
C ASP A 75 -2.12 4.32 17.39
N GLU A 76 -2.17 4.84 16.15
CA GLU A 76 -2.62 4.08 14.98
C GLU A 76 -1.66 2.94 14.58
N VAL A 77 -0.35 3.14 14.71
CA VAL A 77 0.65 2.08 14.42
C VAL A 77 0.56 0.97 15.47
N ASP A 78 0.46 1.32 16.75
CA ASP A 78 0.31 0.36 17.84
C ASP A 78 -1.03 -0.40 17.69
N SER A 79 -2.13 0.30 17.42
CA SER A 79 -3.43 -0.33 17.19
C SER A 79 -3.44 -1.26 15.97
N PHE A 80 -2.74 -0.90 14.89
CA PHE A 80 -2.61 -1.78 13.73
C PHE A 80 -1.86 -3.08 14.06
N ALA A 81 -0.76 -2.99 14.82
CA ALA A 81 -0.01 -4.17 15.23
C ALA A 81 -0.88 -5.11 16.09
N GLU A 82 -1.57 -4.56 17.11
CA GLU A 82 -2.48 -5.33 17.97
C GLU A 82 -3.60 -5.99 17.18
N LYS A 83 -4.27 -5.26 16.28
CA LYS A 83 -5.34 -5.82 15.43
C LYS A 83 -4.83 -6.89 14.48
N PHE A 84 -3.58 -6.79 14.03
CA PHE A 84 -2.98 -7.78 13.16
C PHE A 84 -2.69 -9.08 13.91
N ASP A 85 -2.14 -9.00 15.12
CA ASP A 85 -1.92 -10.16 16.00
C ASP A 85 -3.26 -10.85 16.33
N ASP A 86 -4.27 -10.07 16.70
CA ASP A 86 -5.64 -10.54 16.92
C ASP A 86 -6.21 -11.27 15.69
N PHE A 87 -5.91 -10.78 14.48
CA PHE A 87 -6.33 -11.43 13.24
C PHE A 87 -5.63 -12.78 13.07
N LEU A 88 -4.31 -12.85 13.27
CA LEU A 88 -3.54 -14.09 13.18
C LEU A 88 -4.11 -15.17 14.10
N ASP A 89 -4.32 -14.86 15.37
CA ASP A 89 -4.86 -15.79 16.38
C ASP A 89 -6.24 -16.36 16.00
N ARG A 90 -7.07 -15.56 15.32
CA ARG A 90 -8.42 -15.97 14.89
C ARG A 90 -8.40 -16.88 13.67
N VAL A 91 -7.44 -16.71 12.76
CA VAL A 91 -7.38 -17.46 11.49
C VAL A 91 -6.52 -18.69 11.56
N GLU A 92 -5.52 -18.73 12.43
CA GLU A 92 -4.51 -19.81 12.52
C GLU A 92 -5.14 -21.22 12.52
N LYS A 93 -6.18 -21.43 13.35
CA LYS A 93 -6.87 -22.73 13.50
C LYS A 93 -7.60 -23.21 12.24
N GLN A 94 -7.74 -22.36 11.23
CA GLN A 94 -8.53 -22.61 10.02
C GLN A 94 -7.64 -22.86 8.79
N LEU A 95 -6.32 -22.81 8.97
CA LEU A 95 -5.32 -22.80 7.91
C LEU A 95 -4.48 -24.09 7.92
N SER A 96 -3.90 -24.42 6.77
CA SER A 96 -2.88 -25.47 6.69
C SER A 96 -1.55 -24.99 7.27
N GLU A 97 -0.66 -25.92 7.62
CA GLU A 97 0.68 -25.61 8.14
C GLU A 97 1.45 -24.61 7.25
N SER A 98 1.44 -24.82 5.92
CA SER A 98 2.09 -23.90 4.98
C SER A 98 1.45 -22.50 4.91
N GLU A 99 0.16 -22.38 5.21
CA GLU A 99 -0.55 -21.10 5.25
C GLU A 99 -0.24 -20.36 6.56
N ILE A 100 -0.11 -21.10 7.67
CA ILE A 100 0.36 -20.57 8.96
C ILE A 100 1.79 -20.06 8.84
N GLU A 101 2.70 -20.82 8.24
CA GLU A 101 4.09 -20.39 7.99
C GLU A 101 4.14 -19.09 7.17
N SER A 102 3.30 -18.99 6.14
CA SER A 102 3.20 -17.77 5.32
C SER A 102 2.72 -16.57 6.13
N LEU A 103 1.69 -16.76 6.96
CA LEU A 103 1.18 -15.72 7.85
C LEU A 103 2.19 -15.30 8.91
N GLU A 104 2.95 -16.24 9.48
CA GLU A 104 4.02 -15.90 10.41
C GLU A 104 5.10 -15.04 9.76
N ILE A 105 5.47 -15.31 8.50
CA ILE A 105 6.43 -14.49 7.75
C ILE A 105 5.87 -13.07 7.58
N ILE A 106 4.59 -12.94 7.24
CA ILE A 106 3.93 -11.63 7.11
C ILE A 106 3.90 -10.91 8.46
N GLY A 107 3.49 -11.59 9.54
CA GLY A 107 3.45 -11.01 10.88
C GLY A 107 4.80 -10.57 11.38
N LYS A 108 5.84 -11.40 11.25
CA LYS A 108 7.24 -11.02 11.57
C LYS A 108 7.70 -9.81 10.75
N THR A 109 7.28 -9.69 9.50
CA THR A 109 7.58 -8.54 8.64
C THR A 109 6.89 -7.29 9.15
N ILE A 110 5.59 -7.35 9.42
CA ILE A 110 4.80 -6.24 9.98
C ILE A 110 5.40 -5.77 11.30
N ASP A 111 5.63 -6.68 12.24
CA ASP A 111 6.21 -6.41 13.56
C ASP A 111 7.55 -5.69 13.50
N ASN A 112 8.46 -6.17 12.65
CA ASN A 112 9.77 -5.56 12.49
C ASN A 112 9.63 -4.12 11.97
N ARG A 113 8.70 -3.90 11.03
CA ARG A 113 8.52 -2.62 10.36
C ARG A 113 7.78 -1.61 11.24
N THR A 114 6.75 -2.01 11.97
CA THR A 114 6.06 -1.15 12.95
C THR A 114 7.03 -0.70 14.04
N ARG A 115 7.84 -1.60 14.61
CA ARG A 115 8.87 -1.25 15.61
C ARG A 115 9.88 -0.23 15.07
N LYS A 116 10.35 -0.38 13.83
CA LYS A 116 11.27 0.57 13.18
C LYS A 116 10.63 1.94 12.98
N LEU A 117 9.37 1.96 12.53
CA LEU A 117 8.60 3.19 12.32
C LEU A 117 8.37 3.94 13.63
N ILE A 118 7.94 3.24 14.68
CA ILE A 118 7.81 3.78 16.05
C ILE A 118 9.15 4.33 16.54
N SER A 119 10.26 3.60 16.34
CA SER A 119 11.59 4.05 16.73
C SER A 119 11.99 5.35 16.02
N ALA A 120 11.71 5.46 14.71
CA ALA A 120 12.01 6.65 13.93
C ALA A 120 11.24 7.87 14.46
N VAL A 121 9.93 7.70 14.70
CA VAL A 121 9.09 8.77 15.26
C VAL A 121 9.53 9.19 16.66
N LYS A 122 9.85 8.23 17.54
CA LYS A 122 10.31 8.53 18.91
C LYS A 122 11.68 9.23 18.92
N LYS A 123 12.54 8.96 17.94
CA LYS A 123 13.86 9.60 17.80
C LYS A 123 13.83 10.96 17.14
N PHE A 124 12.74 11.32 16.47
CA PHE A 124 12.60 12.63 15.85
C PHE A 124 12.59 13.73 16.92
N LYS A 125 13.52 14.67 16.80
CA LYS A 125 13.68 15.81 17.70
C LYS A 125 13.33 17.09 16.97
N ILE A 126 12.58 17.95 17.64
CA ILE A 126 12.24 19.29 17.15
C ILE A 126 13.41 20.23 17.44
N ASP A 127 13.83 20.99 16.43
CA ASP A 127 14.73 22.13 16.61
C ASP A 127 13.90 23.40 16.89
N GLU A 128 14.30 24.17 17.90
CA GLU A 128 13.58 25.39 18.34
C GLU A 128 13.51 26.46 17.24
N ASN A 129 14.40 26.41 16.23
CA ASN A 129 14.44 27.38 15.14
C ASN A 129 13.54 26.98 13.95
N TRP A 130 12.87 25.83 14.01
CA TRP A 130 12.00 25.41 12.92
C TRP A 130 10.65 26.10 12.99
N ASN A 131 10.27 26.73 11.88
CA ASN A 131 8.87 27.08 11.66
C ASN A 131 8.04 25.81 11.37
N LEU A 132 6.71 25.93 11.44
CA LEU A 132 5.78 24.80 11.28
C LEU A 132 5.92 24.08 9.93
N GLN A 133 6.27 24.81 8.86
CA GLN A 133 6.48 24.21 7.54
C GLN A 133 7.70 23.30 7.57
N LYS A 134 8.85 23.82 8.03
CA LYS A 134 10.09 23.07 8.13
C LYS A 134 9.94 21.86 9.08
N LEU A 135 9.26 22.04 10.21
CA LEU A 135 8.94 20.95 11.13
C LEU A 135 8.22 19.80 10.43
N SER A 136 7.18 20.11 9.65
CA SER A 136 6.41 19.12 8.89
C SER A 136 7.27 18.41 7.85
N ASP A 137 8.09 19.16 7.10
CA ASP A 137 8.92 18.62 6.03
C ASP A 137 10.02 17.70 6.57
N GLU A 138 10.72 18.13 7.62
CA GLU A 138 11.77 17.35 8.29
C GLU A 138 11.21 16.09 8.97
N TYR A 139 10.00 16.17 9.55
CA TYR A 139 9.34 15.01 10.13
C TYR A 139 9.05 13.96 9.06
N LEU A 140 8.47 14.37 7.93
CA LEU A 140 8.22 13.48 6.80
C LEU A 140 9.52 12.87 6.27
N ILE A 141 10.60 13.65 6.12
CA ILE A 141 11.92 13.13 5.72
C ILE A 141 12.43 12.07 6.70
N ALA A 142 12.30 12.30 8.01
CA ALA A 142 12.80 11.39 9.03
C ALA A 142 12.11 10.01 9.00
N ILE A 143 10.84 9.96 8.61
CA ILE A 143 10.04 8.73 8.58
C ILE A 143 9.94 8.08 7.20
N ASP A 144 10.25 8.82 6.13
CA ASP A 144 10.08 8.44 4.73
C ASP A 144 10.68 7.06 4.41
N LYS A 145 11.96 6.88 4.72
CA LYS A 145 12.68 5.62 4.48
C LYS A 145 12.05 4.43 5.21
N ASN A 146 11.52 4.67 6.42
CA ASN A 146 10.88 3.62 7.20
C ASN A 146 9.52 3.26 6.60
N PHE A 147 8.75 4.24 6.12
CA PHE A 147 7.51 4.00 5.38
C PHE A 147 7.74 3.27 4.08
N SER A 148 8.67 3.77 3.25
CA SER A 148 9.03 3.16 1.98
C SER A 148 9.37 1.68 2.15
N SER A 149 10.22 1.38 3.13
CA SER A 149 10.63 0.01 3.44
C SER A 149 9.49 -0.83 4.04
N PHE A 150 8.59 -0.24 4.84
CA PHE A 150 7.42 -0.93 5.38
C PHE A 150 6.47 -1.35 4.27
N ILE A 151 6.06 -0.40 3.43
CA ILE A 151 5.16 -0.64 2.30
C ILE A 151 5.77 -1.65 1.35
N SER A 152 6.99 -1.40 0.87
CA SER A 152 7.63 -2.26 -0.13
C SER A 152 7.79 -3.71 0.34
N GLU A 153 8.12 -3.94 1.61
CA GLU A 153 8.34 -5.29 2.10
C GLU A 153 7.05 -6.04 2.40
N VAL A 154 6.04 -5.37 2.97
CA VAL A 154 4.73 -6.00 3.18
C VAL A 154 4.07 -6.29 1.83
N VAL A 155 4.05 -5.32 0.92
CA VAL A 155 3.49 -5.51 -0.44
C VAL A 155 4.16 -6.67 -1.14
N ARG A 156 5.50 -6.75 -1.13
CA ARG A 156 6.24 -7.85 -1.77
C ARG A 156 5.84 -9.23 -1.25
N VAL A 157 5.68 -9.37 0.08
CA VAL A 157 5.27 -10.66 0.66
C VAL A 157 3.82 -10.97 0.29
N LEU A 158 2.94 -9.98 0.23
CA LEU A 158 1.54 -10.17 -0.17
C LEU A 158 1.39 -10.51 -1.65
N GLU A 159 2.11 -9.83 -2.53
CA GLU A 159 2.10 -10.07 -3.99
C GLU A 159 2.45 -11.51 -4.34
N SER A 160 3.34 -12.15 -3.57
CA SER A 160 3.76 -13.54 -3.85
C SER A 160 2.67 -14.61 -3.68
N GLY A 161 1.52 -14.29 -3.07
CA GLY A 161 0.44 -15.28 -2.87
C GLY A 161 -0.98 -14.72 -2.99
N ILE A 162 -1.13 -13.48 -3.45
CA ILE A 162 -2.42 -12.76 -3.49
C ILE A 162 -3.46 -13.42 -4.41
N ASP A 163 -3.00 -14.14 -5.42
CA ASP A 163 -3.79 -14.89 -6.40
C ASP A 163 -4.05 -16.35 -5.97
N GLU A 164 -3.29 -16.86 -5.01
CA GLU A 164 -3.38 -18.24 -4.56
C GLU A 164 -4.39 -18.43 -3.41
N LYS A 165 -4.39 -17.53 -2.41
CA LYS A 165 -5.13 -17.75 -1.16
C LYS A 165 -5.93 -16.53 -0.68
N PRO A 166 -7.19 -16.71 -0.24
CA PRO A 166 -8.04 -15.61 0.24
C PRO A 166 -7.48 -14.82 1.44
N PHE A 167 -6.68 -15.44 2.31
CA PHE A 167 -6.17 -14.74 3.49
C PHE A 167 -5.18 -13.62 3.13
N TYR A 168 -4.42 -13.73 2.04
CA TYR A 168 -3.54 -12.65 1.57
C TYR A 168 -4.33 -11.38 1.25
N GLN A 169 -5.51 -11.52 0.66
CA GLN A 169 -6.39 -10.39 0.34
C GLN A 169 -6.93 -9.74 1.61
N GLN A 170 -7.23 -10.53 2.65
CA GLN A 170 -7.66 -10.00 3.94
C GLN A 170 -6.53 -9.26 4.66
N VAL A 171 -5.31 -9.81 4.66
CA VAL A 171 -4.15 -9.11 5.21
C VAL A 171 -3.90 -7.81 4.45
N LEU A 172 -3.97 -7.84 3.13
CA LEU A 172 -3.85 -6.64 2.29
C LEU A 172 -4.91 -5.60 2.65
N GLN A 173 -6.15 -6.01 2.92
CA GLN A 173 -7.21 -5.10 3.35
C GLN A 173 -6.94 -4.46 4.71
N ILE A 174 -6.46 -5.23 5.69
CA ILE A 174 -6.05 -4.70 7.01
C ILE A 174 -4.93 -3.67 6.82
N PHE A 175 -3.93 -4.01 6.01
CA PHE A 175 -2.81 -3.14 5.72
C PHE A 175 -3.23 -1.85 4.99
N ASN A 176 -4.04 -1.96 3.94
CA ASN A 176 -4.58 -0.82 3.20
C ASN A 176 -5.44 0.08 4.08
N SER A 177 -6.22 -0.50 5.00
CA SER A 177 -7.04 0.26 5.95
C SER A 177 -6.17 1.07 6.90
N PHE A 178 -5.11 0.47 7.43
CA PHE A 178 -4.12 1.18 8.24
C PHE A 178 -3.48 2.34 7.47
N LEU A 179 -2.96 2.07 6.25
CA LEU A 179 -2.35 3.10 5.41
C LEU A 179 -3.34 4.25 5.12
N LYS A 180 -4.59 3.94 4.81
CA LYS A 180 -5.64 4.94 4.59
C LYS A 180 -5.89 5.78 5.84
N ASN A 181 -5.96 5.16 7.03
CA ASN A 181 -6.24 5.86 8.29
C ASN A 181 -5.16 6.88 8.66
N ILE A 182 -3.90 6.58 8.36
CA ILE A 182 -2.80 7.53 8.57
C ILE A 182 -2.68 8.56 7.43
N GLY A 183 -3.49 8.44 6.38
CA GLY A 183 -3.58 9.38 5.27
C GLY A 183 -2.65 9.07 4.10
N ILE A 184 -2.24 7.81 3.95
CA ILE A 184 -1.53 7.30 2.78
C ILE A 184 -2.57 6.81 1.77
N PHE A 185 -2.33 7.13 0.50
CA PHE A 185 -3.19 6.71 -0.61
C PHE A 185 -2.34 6.34 -1.81
N THR A 186 -2.92 5.72 -2.84
CA THR A 186 -2.20 5.42 -4.09
C THR A 186 -2.55 6.41 -5.18
N LEU A 187 -1.56 6.81 -5.99
CA LEU A 187 -1.84 7.54 -7.22
C LEU A 187 -2.24 6.55 -8.34
N GLU A 188 -3.43 6.72 -8.90
CA GLU A 188 -3.88 5.88 -10.00
C GLU A 188 -3.02 6.13 -11.26
N LEU A 189 -2.48 5.05 -11.82
CA LEU A 189 -1.76 5.01 -13.09
C LEU A 189 -2.45 4.04 -14.05
N LYS A 190 -2.52 4.38 -15.34
CA LYS A 190 -3.16 3.52 -16.35
C LYS A 190 -2.21 3.14 -17.47
N ALA A 191 -2.31 1.89 -17.93
CA ALA A 191 -1.69 1.50 -19.20
C ALA A 191 -2.30 2.33 -20.35
N GLY A 192 -1.46 2.77 -21.28
CA GLY A 192 -1.83 3.70 -22.35
C GLY A 192 -1.84 5.18 -21.93
N GLU A 193 -1.64 5.48 -20.65
CA GLU A 193 -1.53 6.86 -20.19
C GLU A 193 -0.20 7.47 -20.62
N LYS A 194 -0.26 8.68 -21.16
CA LYS A 194 0.92 9.50 -21.43
C LYS A 194 1.28 10.26 -20.16
N LEU A 195 2.50 10.06 -19.67
CA LEU A 195 2.97 10.73 -18.47
C LEU A 195 3.16 12.22 -18.72
N ASP A 196 2.64 13.04 -17.82
CA ASP A 196 3.05 14.43 -17.67
C ASP A 196 4.29 14.53 -16.76
N ASP A 197 4.95 15.68 -16.79
CA ASP A 197 6.19 15.91 -16.03
C ASP A 197 5.99 15.71 -14.51
N LYS A 198 4.77 15.92 -13.99
CA LYS A 198 4.49 15.79 -12.54
C LYS A 198 4.40 14.35 -12.09
N LYS A 199 3.81 13.46 -12.90
CA LYS A 199 3.71 12.04 -12.57
C LYS A 199 5.05 11.32 -12.71
N TYR A 200 5.95 11.84 -13.56
CA TYR A 200 7.30 11.32 -13.71
C TYR A 200 8.09 11.29 -12.39
N ASP A 201 7.85 12.26 -11.50
CA ASP A 201 8.55 12.35 -10.20
C ASP A 201 8.15 11.25 -9.20
N PHE A 202 7.07 10.51 -9.46
CA PHE A 202 6.52 9.51 -8.53
C PHE A 202 6.64 8.08 -9.06
N ILE A 203 7.37 7.87 -10.14
CA ILE A 203 7.50 6.57 -10.78
C ILE A 203 8.95 6.18 -11.03
N GLN A 204 9.18 4.87 -11.01
CA GLN A 204 10.42 4.24 -11.41
C GLN A 204 10.14 3.38 -12.67
N PRO A 205 10.68 3.77 -13.84
CA PRO A 205 10.63 2.94 -15.04
C PRO A 205 11.44 1.66 -14.84
N GLU A 206 10.82 0.51 -15.10
CA GLU A 206 11.49 -0.80 -15.06
C GLU A 206 11.94 -1.25 -16.46
N GLU A 207 12.89 -2.17 -16.48
CA GLU A 207 13.34 -2.79 -17.72
C GLU A 207 12.34 -3.82 -18.24
N CYS A 208 12.18 -3.86 -19.56
CA CYS A 208 11.21 -4.72 -20.21
C CYS A 208 11.64 -5.04 -21.64
N ASP A 209 11.86 -6.32 -21.91
CA ASP A 209 12.35 -6.82 -23.20
C ASP A 209 11.37 -6.53 -24.34
N LYS A 210 10.07 -6.55 -24.04
CA LYS A 210 9.00 -6.34 -25.02
C LYS A 210 8.55 -4.89 -25.14
N CYS A 211 9.31 -3.93 -24.61
CA CYS A 211 8.88 -2.53 -24.54
C CYS A 211 9.39 -1.65 -25.70
N ASN A 212 10.16 -2.21 -26.63
CA ASN A 212 10.62 -1.47 -27.80
C ASN A 212 9.48 -1.29 -28.83
N THR A 213 9.41 -0.10 -29.42
CA THR A 213 8.46 0.24 -30.49
C THR A 213 9.07 1.25 -31.46
N THR A 214 8.63 1.24 -32.72
CA THR A 214 8.96 2.25 -33.72
C THR A 214 7.91 3.36 -33.81
N ASP A 215 6.75 3.20 -33.15
CA ASP A 215 5.70 4.21 -33.11
C ASP A 215 6.06 5.34 -32.13
N ARG A 216 6.41 6.49 -32.70
CA ARG A 216 6.80 7.69 -31.95
C ARG A 216 5.67 8.26 -31.09
N ASN A 217 4.41 7.94 -31.35
CA ASN A 217 3.28 8.40 -30.53
C ASN A 217 3.28 7.76 -29.14
N LEU A 218 3.94 6.62 -28.98
CA LEU A 218 4.08 5.90 -27.71
C LEU A 218 5.22 6.44 -26.84
N ALA A 219 5.93 7.47 -27.27
CA ALA A 219 6.93 8.12 -26.43
C ALA A 219 6.30 8.64 -25.12
N HIS A 220 6.91 8.30 -23.99
CA HIS A 220 6.43 8.65 -22.64
C HIS A 220 5.07 8.04 -22.27
N VAL A 221 4.65 6.96 -22.95
CA VAL A 221 3.41 6.25 -22.63
C VAL A 221 3.71 5.02 -21.75
N ILE A 222 2.92 4.87 -20.68
CA ILE A 222 2.95 3.68 -19.83
C ILE A 222 2.45 2.49 -20.65
N LYS A 223 3.28 1.47 -20.80
CA LYS A 223 2.88 0.20 -21.37
C LYS A 223 2.13 -0.65 -20.35
N ASN A 224 2.68 -0.79 -19.15
CA ASN A 224 2.09 -1.55 -18.07
C ASN A 224 2.42 -0.93 -16.71
N VAL A 225 1.48 -1.01 -15.78
CA VAL A 225 1.71 -0.63 -14.38
C VAL A 225 2.07 -1.90 -13.61
N ILE A 226 3.18 -1.85 -12.88
CA ILE A 226 3.66 -2.96 -12.03
C ILE A 226 3.21 -2.71 -10.59
N SER A 227 3.38 -1.50 -10.09
CA SER A 227 2.88 -1.08 -8.77
C SER A 227 2.43 0.38 -8.79
N PHE A 228 1.48 0.72 -7.93
CA PHE A 228 1.07 2.12 -7.76
C PHE A 228 2.05 2.88 -6.85
N PRO A 229 2.26 4.19 -7.09
CA PRO A 229 2.93 5.05 -6.13
C PRO A 229 2.08 5.20 -4.88
N TYR A 230 2.71 5.08 -3.72
CA TYR A 230 2.09 5.38 -2.43
C TYR A 230 2.44 6.81 -2.04
N MET A 231 1.42 7.60 -1.75
CA MET A 231 1.47 9.04 -1.58
C MET A 231 1.10 9.46 -0.16
N VAL A 232 1.73 10.53 0.31
CA VAL A 232 1.39 11.24 1.55
C VAL A 232 1.31 12.74 1.28
N ALA A 233 0.47 13.46 2.03
CA ALA A 233 0.38 14.93 2.00
C ALA A 233 0.22 15.53 0.57
N GLU A 234 -0.55 14.84 -0.28
CA GLU A 234 -0.91 15.22 -1.66
C GLU A 234 0.19 15.19 -2.73
N ASN A 235 1.45 15.50 -2.39
CA ASN A 235 2.51 15.69 -3.40
C ASN A 235 3.83 14.99 -3.07
N ARG A 236 3.83 14.01 -2.16
CA ARG A 236 5.03 13.27 -1.80
C ARG A 236 4.81 11.78 -1.96
N ALA A 237 5.58 11.14 -2.84
CA ALA A 237 5.68 9.70 -2.87
C ALA A 237 6.55 9.23 -1.70
N ILE A 238 6.03 8.26 -0.94
CA ILE A 238 6.79 7.52 0.08
C ILE A 238 7.23 6.15 -0.44
N ALA A 239 6.60 5.68 -1.51
CA ALA A 239 7.08 4.56 -2.31
C ALA A 239 6.71 4.83 -3.77
N ASP A 240 7.70 4.81 -4.65
CA ASP A 240 7.51 5.10 -6.08
C ASP A 240 6.74 3.98 -6.76
N GLY A 241 5.88 4.36 -7.71
CA GLY A 241 5.17 3.40 -8.55
C GLY A 241 6.11 2.82 -9.60
N LYS A 242 6.02 1.52 -9.86
CA LYS A 242 6.83 0.89 -10.90
C LYS A 242 6.04 0.74 -12.17
N VAL A 243 6.62 1.12 -13.30
CA VAL A 243 5.97 1.04 -14.61
C VAL A 243 6.91 0.57 -15.69
N ASN A 244 6.37 -0.15 -16.66
CA ASN A 244 7.04 -0.40 -17.92
C ASN A 244 6.64 0.69 -18.92
N MET A 245 7.63 1.39 -19.47
CA MET A 245 7.43 2.45 -20.46
C MET A 245 7.72 1.94 -21.86
N TRP A 246 6.98 2.42 -22.86
CA TRP A 246 7.37 2.21 -24.25
C TRP A 246 8.70 2.92 -24.56
N ARG A 247 9.62 2.19 -25.20
CA ARG A 247 10.95 2.65 -25.59
C ARG A 247 10.99 2.81 -27.11
N ILE A 248 11.26 4.02 -27.58
CA ILE A 248 11.37 4.27 -29.01
C ILE A 248 12.72 3.75 -29.51
N VAL A 249 12.69 2.81 -30.44
CA VAL A 249 13.85 2.36 -31.18
C VAL A 249 13.80 2.94 -32.58
N ASN A 250 14.88 3.60 -33.02
CA ASN A 250 15.02 4.03 -34.40
C ASN A 250 15.30 2.77 -35.23
N GLY A 251 14.32 2.38 -36.06
CA GLY A 251 14.49 1.33 -37.05
C GLY A 251 15.42 1.73 -38.19
#